data_AF-A0A965BQI2-F1
#
_entry.id   AF-A0A965BQI2-F1
#
_cell.length_a   1.000
_cell.length_b   1.000
_cell.length_c   1.000
_cell.angle_alpha   90.00
_cell.angle_beta   90.00
_cell.angle_gamma   90.00
#
_symmetry.space_group_name_H-M   'P 1'
#
loop_
_entity.id
_entity.type
_entity.pdbx_description
1 polymer ?
#
loop_
_entity_poly.entity_id
_entity_poly.type
_entity_poly.pdbx_seq_one_letter_code
_entity_poly.pdbx_strand_id
1 'polypeptide(L)'
;MTLTFDRNTLGNRTLAPVLTAFVLSGLLGIVTEDSEAAESANPAQTEYGSPVSLSQEALPVLETPFTPYLDTDTQAIMIRAVRFQEEGDHDSASELFAQAWQIARVSNGLYHQSLIPIVERMITSEVALENWQAVDNKYGLLEHLYRRLYDTDDERLESGLQKVSSWHVNAFNSNIDGKRKEHLQQARRIFLARLEVAEHTLPETDPKFAFLRESIQLTETYLYLMSERYIEHARHNQRAAEYGLVASVD
;
A
#
# COMPACT_ATOMS: atom_id res chain seq x y z
N MET A 1 -16.59 32.45 22.80
CA MET A 1 -16.06 31.58 23.86
C MET A 1 -14.71 31.07 23.38
N THR A 2 -13.61 31.55 23.94
CA THR A 2 -12.25 31.32 23.42
C THR A 2 -11.59 30.11 24.06
N LEU A 3 -11.29 29.09 23.25
CA LEU A 3 -10.50 27.93 23.67
C LEU A 3 -9.03 28.13 23.32
N THR A 4 -8.22 28.51 24.31
CA THR A 4 -6.77 28.51 24.22
C THR A 4 -6.26 27.08 24.39
N PHE A 5 -5.69 26.48 23.34
CA PHE A 5 -5.02 25.19 23.44
C PHE A 5 -3.61 25.37 24.01
N ASP A 6 -3.37 24.81 25.21
CA ASP A 6 -2.03 24.63 25.77
C ASP A 6 -1.26 23.58 24.95
N ARG A 7 0.06 23.74 24.85
CA ARG A 7 0.96 22.90 24.04
C ARG A 7 1.77 21.88 24.85
N ASN A 8 1.70 21.90 26.18
CA ASN A 8 2.63 21.16 27.06
C ASN A 8 2.07 19.87 27.69
N THR A 9 1.55 18.92 26.89
CA THR A 9 1.10 17.61 27.40
C THR A 9 1.54 16.37 26.60
N LEU A 10 2.48 16.50 25.65
CA LEU A 10 3.10 15.34 24.98
C LEU A 10 4.23 14.71 25.82
N GLY A 11 3.88 14.33 27.05
CA GLY A 11 4.75 13.60 27.97
C GLY A 11 4.84 12.12 27.62
N ASN A 12 5.85 11.78 26.80
CA ASN A 12 6.50 10.47 26.67
C ASN A 12 5.59 9.22 26.82
N ARG A 13 4.98 8.77 25.70
CA ARG A 13 4.41 7.42 25.58
C ARG A 13 5.13 6.63 24.50
N THR A 14 6.17 5.93 24.92
CA THR A 14 6.90 4.94 24.10
C THR A 14 5.94 3.82 23.66
N LEU A 15 5.63 3.77 22.37
CA LEU A 15 4.90 2.65 21.77
C LEU A 15 5.85 1.44 21.65
N ALA A 16 5.75 0.50 22.58
CA ALA A 16 6.50 -0.74 22.53
C ALA A 16 5.78 -1.75 21.60
N PRO A 17 6.42 -2.24 20.52
CA PRO A 17 5.86 -3.33 19.73
C PRO A 17 6.01 -4.65 20.52
N VAL A 18 4.89 -5.17 21.03
CA VAL A 18 4.86 -6.50 21.66
C VAL A 18 4.77 -7.57 20.58
N LEU A 19 5.91 -7.99 20.06
CA LEU A 19 6.08 -9.23 19.30
C LEU A 19 7.01 -10.17 20.08
N THR A 20 6.39 -11.04 20.87
CA THR A 20 7.11 -12.05 21.67
C THR A 20 7.61 -13.19 20.79
N ALA A 21 8.88 -13.08 20.42
CA ALA A 21 9.87 -14.12 20.14
C ALA A 21 9.40 -15.59 19.98
N PHE A 22 9.97 -16.24 18.96
CA PHE A 22 10.40 -17.64 19.08
C PHE A 22 11.88 -17.77 18.70
N VAL A 23 12.58 -18.75 19.30
CA VAL A 23 14.05 -18.89 19.21
C VAL A 23 14.40 -20.32 18.79
N LEU A 24 15.25 -20.46 17.77
CA LEU A 24 16.17 -21.59 17.51
C LEU A 24 17.13 -21.11 16.39
N SER A 25 18.46 -21.08 16.46
CA SER A 25 19.51 -21.90 17.11
C SER A 25 19.75 -23.29 16.46
N GLY A 26 20.95 -23.47 15.88
CA GLY A 26 21.48 -24.75 15.36
C GLY A 26 21.65 -24.77 13.83
N LEU A 27 22.82 -24.48 13.23
CA LEU A 27 24.13 -25.19 13.20
C LEU A 27 24.26 -26.30 12.13
N LEU A 28 24.96 -25.94 11.04
CA LEU A 28 26.20 -26.58 10.52
C LEU A 28 26.17 -28.05 10.00
N GLY A 29 26.63 -28.30 8.75
CA GLY A 29 27.02 -29.66 8.32
C GLY A 29 27.27 -29.96 6.82
N ILE A 30 28.41 -29.48 6.29
CA ILE A 30 29.31 -30.01 5.22
C ILE A 30 28.94 -31.41 4.61
N VAL A 31 29.02 -31.61 3.28
CA VAL A 31 30.12 -32.27 2.50
C VAL A 31 30.06 -31.92 0.99
N THR A 32 31.23 -31.90 0.35
CA THR A 32 31.52 -31.64 -1.09
C THR A 32 31.76 -32.92 -1.89
N GLU A 33 31.58 -32.88 -3.22
CA GLU A 33 32.29 -33.79 -4.15
C GLU A 33 32.50 -33.12 -5.52
N ASP A 34 33.71 -33.25 -6.09
CA ASP A 34 34.17 -32.65 -7.35
C ASP A 34 34.53 -33.74 -8.38
N SER A 35 34.41 -33.44 -9.68
CA SER A 35 34.94 -34.28 -10.77
C SER A 35 35.15 -33.48 -12.06
N GLU A 36 36.38 -33.45 -12.60
CA GLU A 36 36.77 -32.65 -13.78
C GLU A 36 36.91 -33.48 -15.09
N ALA A 37 36.69 -32.81 -16.24
CA ALA A 37 37.35 -33.01 -17.56
C ALA A 37 37.21 -34.36 -18.31
N ALA A 38 37.30 -34.48 -19.65
CA ALA A 38 37.24 -33.59 -20.84
C ALA A 38 37.08 -34.51 -22.10
N GLU A 39 36.95 -34.10 -23.36
CA GLU A 39 36.93 -32.79 -24.07
C GLU A 39 35.68 -32.81 -25.03
N SER A 40 35.59 -32.41 -26.32
CA SER A 40 36.44 -31.78 -27.35
C SER A 40 35.62 -30.93 -28.34
N ALA A 41 36.25 -29.97 -29.03
CA ALA A 41 35.61 -29.07 -30.03
C ALA A 41 35.64 -29.63 -31.48
N ASN A 42 35.16 -29.00 -32.58
CA ASN A 42 34.77 -27.60 -32.84
C ASN A 42 33.66 -27.50 -33.95
N PRO A 43 33.48 -26.46 -34.81
CA PRO A 43 32.15 -25.87 -35.04
C PRO A 43 31.64 -25.99 -36.50
N ALA A 44 30.51 -25.34 -36.84
CA ALA A 44 30.49 -24.21 -37.80
C ALA A 44 29.08 -23.65 -38.15
N GLN A 45 29.10 -22.42 -38.69
CA GLN A 45 28.12 -21.73 -39.54
C GLN A 45 26.81 -21.16 -38.96
N THR A 46 26.70 -19.84 -39.06
CA THR A 46 25.48 -19.04 -38.96
C THR A 46 24.75 -19.01 -40.31
N GLU A 47 23.42 -19.06 -40.32
CA GLU A 47 22.62 -18.68 -41.49
C GLU A 47 21.41 -17.81 -41.06
N TYR A 48 21.27 -16.64 -41.67
CA TYR A 48 20.16 -15.70 -41.48
C TYR A 48 19.30 -15.73 -42.75
N GLY A 49 18.03 -16.14 -42.68
CA GLY A 49 17.23 -16.36 -43.89
C GLY A 49 15.71 -16.26 -43.72
N SER A 50 15.17 -15.08 -44.04
CA SER A 50 13.77 -14.85 -44.45
C SER A 50 12.65 -14.98 -43.38
N PRO A 51 11.50 -14.30 -43.58
CA PRO A 51 10.50 -14.12 -42.52
C PRO A 51 9.48 -15.27 -42.42
N VAL A 52 9.11 -15.63 -41.20
CA VAL A 52 7.93 -16.48 -40.94
C VAL A 52 6.66 -15.67 -41.18
N SER A 53 5.87 -16.08 -42.17
CA SER A 53 4.53 -15.53 -42.42
C SER A 53 3.64 -15.69 -41.18
N LEU A 54 2.90 -14.64 -40.82
CA LEU A 54 1.88 -14.70 -39.78
C LEU A 54 0.65 -15.48 -40.27
N SER A 55 0.73 -16.82 -40.23
CA SER A 55 -0.45 -17.69 -40.30
C SER A 55 -1.37 -17.34 -39.14
N GLN A 56 -2.61 -16.95 -39.46
CA GLN A 56 -3.58 -16.47 -38.49
C GLN A 56 -4.34 -17.65 -37.84
N GLU A 57 -3.59 -18.63 -37.33
CA GLU A 57 -4.12 -19.68 -36.46
C GLU A 57 -4.81 -19.02 -35.26
N ALA A 58 -6.10 -19.33 -35.06
CA ALA A 58 -6.80 -18.91 -33.86
C ALA A 58 -6.17 -19.63 -32.64
N LEU A 59 -5.52 -18.87 -31.76
CA LEU A 59 -4.99 -19.41 -30.51
C LEU A 59 -6.11 -20.17 -29.77
N PRO A 60 -5.91 -21.44 -29.40
CA PRO A 60 -6.89 -22.14 -28.57
C PRO A 60 -7.05 -21.37 -27.27
N VAL A 61 -8.29 -21.20 -26.81
CA VAL A 61 -8.56 -20.63 -25.48
C VAL A 61 -7.97 -21.58 -24.46
N LEU A 62 -6.81 -21.21 -23.93
CA LEU A 62 -6.14 -21.91 -22.84
C LEU A 62 -6.92 -21.61 -21.56
N GLU A 63 -8.01 -22.36 -21.35
CA GLU A 63 -8.47 -22.72 -20.02
C GLU A 63 -7.34 -23.54 -19.37
N THR A 64 -6.32 -22.85 -18.86
CA THR A 64 -5.25 -23.47 -18.07
C THR A 64 -5.90 -24.13 -16.87
N PRO A 65 -5.88 -25.47 -16.76
CA PRO A 65 -6.51 -26.13 -15.63
C PRO A 65 -5.79 -25.73 -14.34
N PHE A 66 -6.54 -25.66 -13.24
CA PHE A 66 -5.98 -25.50 -11.91
C PHE A 66 -4.89 -26.56 -11.68
N THR A 67 -3.63 -26.11 -11.60
CA THR A 67 -2.49 -26.98 -11.34
C THR A 67 -2.13 -26.86 -9.86
N PRO A 68 -2.37 -27.88 -9.02
CA PRO A 68 -2.08 -27.82 -7.59
C PRO A 68 -0.62 -27.46 -7.26
N TYR A 69 0.29 -27.74 -8.20
CA TYR A 69 1.71 -27.45 -8.13
C TYR A 69 2.01 -25.94 -7.96
N LEU A 70 1.41 -25.06 -8.77
CA LEU A 70 1.66 -23.61 -8.69
C LEU A 70 1.13 -22.99 -7.38
N ASP A 71 0.06 -23.57 -6.82
CA ASP A 71 -0.48 -23.15 -5.53
C ASP A 71 0.38 -23.65 -4.36
N THR A 72 0.94 -24.88 -4.43
CA THR A 72 1.93 -25.33 -3.45
C THR A 72 3.23 -24.51 -3.52
N ASP A 73 3.69 -24.13 -4.71
CA ASP A 73 4.84 -23.25 -4.90
C ASP A 73 4.58 -21.88 -4.28
N THR A 74 3.41 -21.29 -4.54
CA THR A 74 2.99 -20.01 -3.97
C THR A 74 2.99 -20.06 -2.44
N GLN A 75 2.44 -21.12 -1.83
CA GLN A 75 2.43 -21.29 -0.37
C GLN A 75 3.85 -21.46 0.19
N ALA A 76 4.71 -22.23 -0.45
CA ALA A 76 6.10 -22.41 -0.03
C ALA A 76 6.91 -21.11 -0.09
N ILE A 77 6.74 -20.32 -1.16
CA ILE A 77 7.35 -18.99 -1.31
C ILE A 77 6.84 -18.04 -0.21
N MET A 78 5.52 -18.00 0.04
CA MET A 78 4.94 -17.16 1.09
C MET A 78 5.48 -17.51 2.49
N ILE A 79 5.62 -18.79 2.83
CA ILE A 79 6.20 -19.22 4.12
C ILE A 79 7.65 -18.76 4.24
N ARG A 80 8.44 -18.84 3.16
CA ARG A 80 9.84 -18.39 3.14
C ARG A 80 9.98 -16.86 3.24
N ALA A 81 9.11 -16.13 2.54
CA ALA A 81 9.05 -14.66 2.59
C ALA A 81 8.65 -14.15 3.99
N VAL A 82 7.69 -14.81 4.65
CA VAL A 82 7.31 -14.51 6.03
C VAL A 82 8.48 -14.77 6.99
N ARG A 83 9.24 -15.85 6.82
CA ARG A 83 10.44 -16.09 7.65
C ARG A 83 11.47 -14.98 7.50
N PHE A 84 11.84 -14.57 6.29
CA PHE A 84 12.76 -13.45 6.10
C PHE A 84 12.23 -12.15 6.75
N GLN A 85 10.92 -11.88 6.65
CA GLN A 85 10.27 -10.75 7.31
C GLN A 85 10.28 -10.84 8.85
N GLU A 86 10.27 -12.05 9.42
CA GLU A 86 10.38 -12.31 10.87
C GLU A 86 11.85 -12.27 11.35
N GLU A 87 12.80 -12.61 10.49
CA GLU A 87 14.25 -12.51 10.72
C GLU A 87 14.81 -11.08 10.51
N GLY A 88 14.00 -10.16 9.95
CA GLY A 88 14.35 -8.77 9.68
C GLY A 88 14.98 -8.50 8.29
N ASP A 89 15.11 -9.54 7.46
CA ASP A 89 15.53 -9.43 6.06
C ASP A 89 14.33 -9.02 5.18
N HIS A 90 13.99 -7.74 5.26
CA HIS A 90 12.82 -7.19 4.57
C HIS A 90 13.01 -7.10 3.05
N ASP A 91 14.25 -7.02 2.56
CA ASP A 91 14.58 -7.03 1.14
C ASP A 91 14.31 -8.42 0.52
N SER A 92 14.91 -9.49 1.05
CA SER A 92 14.65 -10.87 0.58
C SER A 92 13.17 -11.25 0.74
N ALA A 93 12.51 -10.73 1.77
CA ALA A 93 11.06 -10.90 1.93
C ALA A 93 10.26 -10.20 0.82
N SER A 94 10.58 -8.94 0.49
CA SER A 94 9.89 -8.20 -0.58
C SER A 94 10.09 -8.83 -1.96
N GLU A 95 11.28 -9.37 -2.26
CA GLU A 95 11.51 -10.14 -3.50
C GLU A 95 10.60 -11.37 -3.59
N LEU A 96 10.53 -12.18 -2.54
CA LEU A 96 9.71 -13.39 -2.54
C LEU A 96 8.19 -13.08 -2.51
N PHE A 97 7.75 -12.02 -1.81
CA PHE A 97 6.36 -11.56 -1.91
C PHE A 97 6.04 -11.08 -3.34
N ALA A 98 6.98 -10.43 -4.03
CA ALA A 98 6.81 -10.04 -5.43
C ALA A 98 6.70 -11.26 -6.36
N GLN A 99 7.49 -12.32 -6.12
CA GLN A 99 7.37 -13.58 -6.85
C GLN A 99 6.01 -14.24 -6.61
N ALA A 100 5.61 -14.43 -5.34
CA ALA A 100 4.31 -15.01 -4.97
C ALA A 100 3.13 -14.24 -5.56
N TRP A 101 3.20 -12.90 -5.59
CA TRP A 101 2.20 -12.04 -6.22
C TRP A 101 2.01 -12.31 -7.72
N GLN A 102 3.09 -12.53 -8.48
CA GLN A 102 2.97 -12.84 -9.90
C GLN A 102 2.39 -14.24 -10.13
N ILE A 103 2.86 -15.25 -9.38
CA ILE A 103 2.34 -16.62 -9.50
C ILE A 103 0.86 -16.65 -9.12
N ALA A 104 0.47 -16.04 -8.00
CA ALA A 104 -0.93 -15.98 -7.57
C ALA A 104 -1.85 -15.34 -8.62
N ARG A 105 -1.39 -14.30 -9.34
CA ARG A 105 -2.13 -13.66 -10.44
C ARG A 105 -2.24 -14.52 -11.70
N VAL A 106 -1.32 -15.46 -11.92
CA VAL A 106 -1.39 -16.44 -13.00
C VAL A 106 -2.33 -17.59 -12.62
N SER A 107 -2.17 -18.17 -11.43
CA SER A 107 -2.99 -19.30 -10.96
C SER A 107 -4.46 -18.93 -10.68
N ASN A 108 -4.71 -17.76 -10.10
CA ASN A 108 -6.03 -17.34 -9.60
C ASN A 108 -6.67 -16.19 -10.41
N GLY A 109 -5.96 -15.68 -11.43
CA GLY A 109 -6.40 -14.52 -12.22
C GLY A 109 -6.03 -13.16 -11.62
N LEU A 110 -6.25 -12.11 -12.41
CA LEU A 110 -5.75 -10.75 -12.14
C LEU A 110 -6.40 -10.06 -10.93
N TYR A 111 -7.59 -10.51 -10.53
CA TYR A 111 -8.37 -10.00 -9.40
C TYR A 111 -8.90 -11.19 -8.61
N HIS A 112 -8.20 -11.57 -7.54
CA HIS A 112 -8.62 -12.62 -6.63
C HIS A 112 -8.30 -12.26 -5.17
N GLN A 113 -9.11 -12.73 -4.21
CA GLN A 113 -8.96 -12.35 -2.80
C GLN A 113 -7.65 -12.83 -2.16
N SER A 114 -7.01 -13.89 -2.68
CA SER A 114 -5.68 -14.33 -2.21
C SER A 114 -4.56 -13.31 -2.45
N LEU A 115 -4.79 -12.32 -3.33
CA LEU A 115 -3.84 -11.25 -3.63
C LEU A 115 -3.72 -10.22 -2.49
N ILE A 116 -4.79 -10.00 -1.71
CA ILE A 116 -4.84 -9.02 -0.61
C ILE A 116 -3.75 -9.28 0.45
N PRO A 117 -3.65 -10.46 1.10
CA PRO A 117 -2.66 -10.70 2.14
C PRO A 117 -1.21 -10.66 1.62
N ILE A 118 -0.97 -10.89 0.32
CA ILE A 118 0.37 -10.76 -0.27
C ILE A 118 0.79 -9.28 -0.30
N VAL A 119 -0.14 -8.36 -0.60
CA VAL A 119 0.15 -6.90 -0.58
C VAL A 119 0.26 -6.36 0.83
N GLU A 120 -0.53 -6.86 1.79
CA GLU A 120 -0.38 -6.51 3.21
C GLU A 120 1.00 -6.95 3.77
N ARG A 121 1.50 -8.11 3.30
CA ARG A 121 2.86 -8.57 3.59
C ARG A 121 3.93 -7.70 2.94
N MET A 122 3.76 -7.29 1.68
CA MET A 122 4.65 -6.31 1.05
C MET A 122 4.70 -5.00 1.83
N ILE A 123 3.55 -4.41 2.17
CA ILE A 123 3.46 -3.17 2.96
C ILE A 123 4.26 -3.29 4.25
N THR A 124 4.21 -4.44 4.92
CA THR A 124 4.95 -4.67 6.17
C THR A 124 6.46 -4.60 5.96
N SER A 125 7.01 -5.15 4.87
CA SER A 125 8.43 -4.99 4.52
C SER A 125 8.78 -3.57 4.05
N GLU A 126 7.98 -2.97 3.16
CA GLU A 126 8.23 -1.61 2.67
C GLU A 126 8.17 -0.54 3.77
N VAL A 127 7.35 -0.74 4.82
CA VAL A 127 7.32 0.12 6.01
C VAL A 127 8.60 -0.04 6.85
N ALA A 128 9.10 -1.27 7.01
CA ALA A 128 10.33 -1.53 7.76
C ALA A 128 11.60 -1.05 7.03
N LEU A 129 11.56 -0.97 5.70
CA LEU A 129 12.59 -0.37 4.84
C LEU A 129 12.47 1.16 4.69
N GLU A 130 11.47 1.79 5.34
CA GLU A 130 11.10 3.21 5.16
C GLU A 130 10.84 3.64 3.69
N ASN A 131 10.46 2.69 2.83
CA ASN A 131 10.17 2.91 1.41
C ASN A 131 8.77 3.55 1.22
N TRP A 132 8.53 4.73 1.78
CA TRP A 132 7.19 5.35 1.87
C TRP A 132 6.46 5.50 0.52
N GLN A 133 7.19 5.71 -0.58
CA GLN A 133 6.60 5.71 -1.93
C GLN A 133 6.11 4.32 -2.36
N ALA A 134 6.82 3.25 -2.02
CA ALA A 134 6.35 1.89 -2.26
C ALA A 134 5.14 1.58 -1.37
N VAL A 135 5.17 1.95 -0.08
CA VAL A 135 4.04 1.80 0.86
C VAL A 135 2.76 2.45 0.30
N ASP A 136 2.80 3.71 -0.13
CA ASP A 136 1.63 4.41 -0.69
C ASP A 136 1.14 3.75 -1.99
N ASN A 137 2.06 3.34 -2.88
CA ASN A 137 1.72 2.57 -4.09
C ASN A 137 1.02 1.24 -3.77
N LYS A 138 1.44 0.52 -2.71
CA LYS A 138 0.80 -0.73 -2.28
C LYS A 138 -0.57 -0.49 -1.64
N TYR A 139 -0.76 0.61 -0.90
CA TYR A 139 -2.09 0.99 -0.38
C TYR A 139 -3.06 1.39 -1.50
N GLY A 140 -2.60 2.09 -2.54
CA GLY A 140 -3.39 2.33 -3.75
C GLY A 140 -3.76 1.04 -4.50
N LEU A 141 -2.84 0.06 -4.54
CA LEU A 141 -3.10 -1.28 -5.07
C LEU A 141 -4.13 -2.05 -4.24
N LEU A 142 -4.07 -1.98 -2.90
CA LEU A 142 -5.12 -2.56 -2.03
C LEU A 142 -6.48 -1.94 -2.33
N GLU A 143 -6.58 -0.61 -2.44
CA GLU A 143 -7.86 0.05 -2.75
C GLU A 143 -8.44 -0.42 -4.09
N HIS A 144 -7.58 -0.55 -5.11
CA HIS A 144 -7.98 -1.06 -6.43
C HIS A 144 -8.42 -2.54 -6.37
N LEU A 145 -7.76 -3.38 -5.57
CA LEU A 145 -8.21 -4.76 -5.32
C LEU A 145 -9.58 -4.78 -4.64
N TYR A 146 -9.76 -4.04 -3.54
CA TYR A 146 -11.03 -4.00 -2.80
C TYR A 146 -12.20 -3.57 -3.70
N ARG A 147 -12.05 -2.48 -4.48
CA ARG A 147 -13.05 -2.02 -5.46
C ARG A 147 -13.26 -2.92 -6.69
N ARG A 148 -12.46 -3.97 -6.84
CA ARG A 148 -12.56 -4.95 -7.95
C ARG A 148 -13.05 -6.32 -7.52
N LEU A 149 -13.09 -6.58 -6.21
CA LEU A 149 -13.49 -7.85 -5.61
C LEU A 149 -14.85 -7.79 -4.93
N TYR A 150 -15.29 -6.59 -4.53
CA TYR A 150 -16.43 -6.38 -3.66
C TYR A 150 -17.27 -5.18 -4.15
N ASP A 151 -18.59 -5.36 -4.18
CA ASP A 151 -19.57 -4.33 -4.55
C ASP A 151 -19.91 -3.41 -3.37
N THR A 152 -20.74 -2.38 -3.58
CA THR A 152 -21.04 -1.36 -2.56
C THR A 152 -21.93 -1.83 -1.40
N ASP A 153 -22.53 -3.02 -1.49
CA ASP A 153 -23.28 -3.69 -0.43
C ASP A 153 -22.45 -4.72 0.36
N ASP A 154 -21.15 -4.87 0.07
CA ASP A 154 -20.26 -5.84 0.73
C ASP A 154 -19.41 -5.20 1.86
N GLU A 155 -19.55 -5.71 3.09
CA GLU A 155 -18.80 -5.25 4.27
C GLU A 155 -17.27 -5.34 4.13
N ARG A 156 -16.78 -6.19 3.22
CA ARG A 156 -15.35 -6.34 2.93
C ARG A 156 -14.79 -5.15 2.17
N LEU A 157 -15.60 -4.44 1.38
CA LEU A 157 -15.21 -3.19 0.72
C LEU A 157 -14.95 -2.10 1.77
N GLU A 158 -15.90 -1.84 2.66
CA GLU A 158 -15.74 -0.89 3.78
C GLU A 158 -14.56 -1.26 4.69
N SER A 159 -14.41 -2.54 5.04
CA SER A 159 -13.28 -3.02 5.84
C SER A 159 -11.93 -2.74 5.17
N GLY A 160 -11.85 -2.88 3.84
CA GLY A 160 -10.68 -2.54 3.04
C GLY A 160 -10.42 -1.03 2.94
N LEU A 161 -11.44 -0.27 2.57
CA LEU A 161 -11.36 1.20 2.48
C LEU A 161 -11.04 1.84 3.84
N GLN A 162 -11.46 1.24 4.97
CA GLN A 162 -11.05 1.66 6.31
C GLN A 162 -9.54 1.53 6.52
N LYS A 163 -8.90 0.43 6.08
CA LYS A 163 -7.44 0.27 6.15
C LYS A 163 -6.72 1.34 5.32
N VAL A 164 -7.14 1.56 4.07
CA VAL A 164 -6.50 2.53 3.16
C VAL A 164 -6.69 3.98 3.65
N SER A 165 -7.89 4.37 4.10
CA SER A 165 -8.11 5.70 4.70
C SER A 165 -7.29 5.91 5.98
N SER A 166 -7.11 4.88 6.80
CA SER A 166 -6.26 4.95 8.01
C SER A 166 -4.79 5.19 7.67
N TRP A 167 -4.26 4.58 6.59
CA TRP A 167 -2.91 4.87 6.09
C TRP A 167 -2.74 6.35 5.76
N HIS A 168 -3.57 6.92 4.88
CA HIS A 168 -3.38 8.31 4.46
C HIS A 168 -3.60 9.30 5.62
N VAL A 169 -4.48 9.00 6.60
CA VAL A 169 -4.61 9.81 7.83
C VAL A 169 -3.34 9.76 8.68
N ASN A 170 -2.74 8.59 8.87
CA ASN A 170 -1.49 8.45 9.64
C ASN A 170 -0.30 9.12 8.94
N ALA A 171 -0.19 8.96 7.62
CA ALA A 171 0.83 9.60 6.80
C ALA A 171 0.68 11.14 6.78
N PHE A 172 -0.57 11.65 6.74
CA PHE A 172 -0.86 13.08 6.92
C PHE A 172 -0.41 13.59 8.30
N ASN A 173 -0.86 12.92 9.38
CA ASN A 173 -0.57 13.34 10.75
C ASN A 173 0.94 13.33 11.05
N SER A 174 1.68 12.37 10.47
CA SER A 174 3.11 12.17 10.70
C SER A 174 4.00 12.94 9.71
N ASN A 175 3.44 13.51 8.63
CA ASN A 175 4.19 14.07 7.50
C ASN A 175 5.23 13.06 6.93
N ILE A 176 4.85 11.79 6.82
CA ILE A 176 5.81 10.66 6.72
C ILE A 176 6.73 10.74 5.48
N ASP A 177 6.21 11.27 4.38
CA ASP A 177 6.89 11.41 3.08
C ASP A 177 6.87 12.86 2.54
N GLY A 178 6.40 13.81 3.37
CA GLY A 178 6.16 15.20 3.00
C GLY A 178 4.84 15.51 2.25
N LYS A 179 4.13 14.52 1.70
CA LYS A 179 2.97 14.72 0.80
C LYS A 179 1.63 14.88 1.53
N ARG A 180 1.60 15.73 2.56
CA ARG A 180 0.42 15.89 3.45
C ARG A 180 -0.86 16.29 2.73
N LYS A 181 -0.76 17.07 1.65
CA LYS A 181 -1.92 17.57 0.89
C LYS A 181 -2.54 16.45 0.04
N GLU A 182 -1.68 15.64 -0.55
CA GLU A 182 -2.00 14.47 -1.37
C GLU A 182 -2.65 13.40 -0.49
N HIS A 183 -2.08 13.12 0.69
CA HIS A 183 -2.68 12.20 1.68
C HIS A 183 -4.08 12.67 2.13
N LEU A 184 -4.30 13.96 2.39
CA LEU A 184 -5.63 14.50 2.69
C LEU A 184 -6.62 14.33 1.51
N GLN A 185 -6.17 14.54 0.26
CA GLN A 185 -7.01 14.34 -0.93
C GLN A 185 -7.45 12.88 -1.06
N GLN A 186 -6.53 11.92 -0.87
CA GLN A 186 -6.87 10.50 -0.90
C GLN A 186 -7.77 10.10 0.27
N ALA A 187 -7.47 10.55 1.50
CA ALA A 187 -8.31 10.29 2.67
C ALA A 187 -9.75 10.76 2.45
N ARG A 188 -9.96 12.01 1.97
CA ARG A 188 -11.30 12.53 1.63
C ARG A 188 -12.01 11.67 0.57
N ARG A 189 -11.31 11.32 -0.52
CA ARG A 189 -11.86 10.50 -1.61
C ARG A 189 -12.31 9.12 -1.11
N ILE A 190 -11.54 8.52 -0.21
CA ILE A 190 -11.87 7.23 0.40
C ILE A 190 -13.03 7.37 1.39
N PHE A 191 -13.05 8.40 2.25
CA PHE A 191 -14.18 8.62 3.18
C PHE A 191 -15.52 8.82 2.47
N LEU A 192 -15.53 9.46 1.29
CA LEU A 192 -16.75 9.57 0.46
C LEU A 192 -17.24 8.21 -0.04
N ALA A 193 -16.35 7.34 -0.53
CA ALA A 193 -16.72 5.98 -0.93
C ALA A 193 -17.11 5.08 0.26
N ARG A 194 -16.56 5.33 1.45
CA ARG A 194 -16.99 4.64 2.68
C ARG A 194 -18.37 5.10 3.13
N LEU A 195 -18.75 6.34 2.84
CA LEU A 195 -20.09 6.87 3.09
C LEU A 195 -21.10 6.22 2.14
N GLU A 196 -20.79 6.15 0.85
CA GLU A 196 -21.56 5.41 -0.16
C GLU A 196 -21.81 3.94 0.27
N VAL A 197 -20.77 3.20 0.69
CA VAL A 197 -20.94 1.83 1.21
C VAL A 197 -21.79 1.79 2.49
N ALA A 198 -21.65 2.77 3.40
CA ALA A 198 -22.51 2.86 4.59
C ALA A 198 -23.98 3.11 4.22
N GLU A 199 -24.27 3.96 3.23
CA GLU A 199 -25.62 4.24 2.71
C GLU A 199 -26.28 3.00 2.09
N HIS A 200 -25.49 2.05 1.56
CA HIS A 200 -25.97 0.75 1.07
C HIS A 200 -26.11 -0.34 2.14
N THR A 201 -25.33 -0.30 3.22
CA THR A 201 -25.18 -1.44 4.16
C THR A 201 -25.70 -1.22 5.57
N LEU A 202 -25.93 0.02 6.01
CA LEU A 202 -26.22 0.36 7.40
C LEU A 202 -27.52 1.18 7.56
N PRO A 203 -28.26 1.03 8.67
CA PRO A 203 -29.40 1.88 8.97
C PRO A 203 -28.96 3.32 9.24
N GLU A 204 -29.75 4.32 8.83
CA GLU A 204 -29.42 5.77 8.94
C GLU A 204 -28.99 6.24 10.35
N THR A 205 -29.38 5.50 11.39
CA THR A 205 -29.04 5.75 12.80
C THR A 205 -27.66 5.26 13.23
N ASP A 206 -26.90 4.59 12.36
CA ASP A 206 -25.58 4.06 12.68
C ASP A 206 -24.55 5.19 12.95
N PRO A 207 -23.77 5.12 14.05
CA PRO A 207 -22.80 6.16 14.41
C PRO A 207 -21.70 6.39 13.36
N LYS A 208 -21.44 5.42 12.46
CA LYS A 208 -20.49 5.56 11.35
C LYS A 208 -20.84 6.74 10.44
N PHE A 209 -22.13 7.02 10.24
CA PHE A 209 -22.58 8.18 9.46
C PHE A 209 -22.12 9.52 10.04
N ALA A 210 -22.07 9.65 11.37
CA ALA A 210 -21.53 10.84 12.02
C ALA A 210 -20.01 10.93 11.83
N PHE A 211 -19.29 9.84 12.13
CA PHE A 211 -17.83 9.75 11.99
C PHE A 211 -17.33 10.05 10.57
N LEU A 212 -18.00 9.51 9.53
CA LEU A 212 -17.61 9.74 8.14
C LEU A 212 -17.86 11.18 7.70
N ARG A 213 -19.00 11.78 8.07
CA ARG A 213 -19.29 13.20 7.78
C ARG A 213 -18.30 14.14 8.46
N GLU A 214 -17.95 13.88 9.72
CA GLU A 214 -16.90 14.64 10.42
C GLU A 214 -15.53 14.48 9.75
N SER A 215 -15.15 13.26 9.36
CA SER A 215 -13.89 12.98 8.66
C SER A 215 -13.79 13.69 7.29
N ILE A 216 -14.89 13.76 6.54
CA ILE A 216 -14.99 14.53 5.30
C ILE A 216 -14.84 16.03 5.59
N GLN A 217 -15.58 16.58 6.56
CA GLN A 217 -15.52 18.00 6.91
C GLN A 217 -14.12 18.43 7.41
N LEU A 218 -13.45 17.59 8.20
CA LEU A 218 -12.08 17.84 8.66
C LEU A 218 -11.08 17.84 7.51
N THR A 219 -11.13 16.83 6.62
CA THR A 219 -10.23 16.76 5.46
C THR A 219 -10.46 17.93 4.49
N GLU A 220 -11.71 18.34 4.24
CA GLU A 220 -12.04 19.55 3.48
C GLU A 220 -11.49 20.83 4.12
N THR A 221 -11.64 20.97 5.43
CA THR A 221 -11.13 22.13 6.19
C THR A 221 -9.62 22.24 6.07
N TYR A 222 -8.87 21.15 6.27
CA TYR A 222 -7.42 21.16 6.09
C TYR A 222 -7.00 21.42 4.64
N LEU A 223 -7.70 20.85 3.64
CA LEU A 223 -7.42 21.12 2.22
C LEU A 223 -7.66 22.58 1.84
N TYR A 224 -8.67 23.24 2.42
CA TYR A 224 -8.90 24.67 2.26
C TYR A 224 -7.78 25.50 2.89
N LEU A 225 -7.34 25.17 4.12
CA LEU A 225 -6.20 25.82 4.77
C LEU A 225 -4.87 25.62 4.02
N MET A 226 -4.76 24.54 3.24
CA MET A 226 -3.62 24.26 2.33
C MET A 226 -3.84 24.75 0.88
N SER A 227 -4.81 25.64 0.65
CA SER A 227 -5.05 26.25 -0.66
C SER A 227 -4.35 27.61 -0.80
N GLU A 228 -3.80 27.91 -1.99
CA GLU A 228 -3.20 29.23 -2.25
C GLU A 228 -4.18 30.36 -1.98
N ARG A 229 -5.46 30.19 -2.28
CA ARG A 229 -6.52 31.17 -1.99
C ARG A 229 -6.59 31.55 -0.50
N TYR A 230 -6.45 30.58 0.40
CA TYR A 230 -6.40 30.86 1.84
C TYR A 230 -5.09 31.57 2.23
N ILE A 231 -3.97 31.10 1.68
CA ILE A 231 -2.63 31.65 1.96
C ILE A 231 -2.52 33.11 1.46
N GLU A 232 -3.05 33.42 0.27
CA GLU A 232 -3.14 34.77 -0.29
C GLU A 232 -4.03 35.69 0.56
N HIS A 233 -5.21 35.21 0.98
CA HIS A 233 -6.12 35.96 1.84
C HIS A 233 -5.50 36.24 3.22
N ALA A 234 -4.77 35.27 3.80
CA ALA A 234 -4.02 35.46 5.03
C ALA A 234 -2.88 36.49 4.86
N ARG A 235 -2.07 36.37 3.80
CA ARG A 235 -1.01 37.34 3.44
C ARG A 235 -1.56 38.75 3.23
N HIS A 236 -2.72 38.88 2.59
CA HIS A 236 -3.40 40.16 2.37
C HIS A 236 -3.83 40.79 3.70
N ASN A 237 -4.51 40.03 4.55
CA ASN A 237 -5.02 40.53 5.82
C ASN A 237 -3.89 40.89 6.81
N GLN A 238 -2.78 40.14 6.80
CA GLN A 238 -1.59 40.49 7.57
C GLN A 238 -1.03 41.85 7.13
N ARG A 239 -0.81 42.05 5.82
CA ARG A 239 -0.34 43.33 5.27
C ARG A 239 -1.27 44.50 5.60
N ALA A 240 -2.59 44.28 5.52
CA ALA A 240 -3.57 45.30 5.87
C ALA A 240 -3.50 45.70 7.37
N ALA A 241 -3.25 44.75 8.26
CA ALA A 241 -3.02 45.02 9.67
C ALA A 241 -1.68 45.76 9.92
N GLU A 242 -0.61 45.37 9.22
CA GLU A 242 0.69 46.04 9.28
C GLU A 242 0.59 47.51 8.86
N TYR A 243 -0.05 47.82 7.72
CA TYR A 243 -0.28 49.21 7.30
C TYR A 243 -1.23 49.99 8.23
N GLY A 244 -2.27 49.35 8.78
CA GLY A 244 -3.17 49.99 9.75
C GLY A 244 -2.49 50.35 11.08
N LEU A 245 -1.53 49.52 11.52
CA LEU A 245 -0.70 49.81 12.70
C LEU A 245 0.30 50.95 12.44
N VAL A 246 0.92 51.00 11.25
CA VAL A 246 1.80 52.13 10.89
C VAL A 246 0.99 53.45 10.84
N ALA A 247 -0.19 53.44 10.22
CA ALA A 247 -1.06 54.61 10.10
C ALA A 247 -1.79 55.03 11.40
N SER A 248 -1.41 54.49 12.56
CA SER A 248 -1.95 54.85 13.88
C SER A 248 -0.86 55.14 14.94
N VAL A 249 0.37 55.40 14.48
CA VAL A 249 1.54 55.76 15.32
C VAL A 249 2.02 57.22 15.07
N ASP A 250 1.47 57.90 14.06
CA ASP A 250 1.65 59.34 13.76
C ASP A 250 0.53 60.21 14.38
#